data_AF-A0A1F8MWG3-F1
#
_entry.id   AF-A0A1F8MWG3-F1
#
_cell.length_a   1.000
_cell.length_b   1.000
_cell.length_c   1.000
_cell.angle_alpha   90.00
_cell.angle_beta   90.00
_cell.angle_gamma   90.00
#
_symmetry.space_group_name_H-M   'P 1'
#
loop_
_entity.id
_entity.type
_entity.pdbx_description
1 polymer ?
#
loop_
_entity_poly.entity_id
_entity_poly.type
_entity_poly.pdbx_seq_one_letter_code
_entity_poly.pdbx_strand_id
1 'polypeptide(L)'
;MDAPDIVHVAIAPPIKSEANLIEQVATVINKDIYETRLLLTGKLPRIVAHYQNMESAESIARKLKDLGLPAFVCRDSELRKPTQIFRAHTMEFKGNEVIFKDNGGHERKIAATEVFLIIKGRINIQAETEITETKIRWGATLMLMASGIPYIRTVKEKISGRSGQTEYFARLYVKESSEQSVEILQLHMNYSFLGAKMAPSSVINFDTVLMKLREVFPQATFDDRLAKLSNMDVPPEKSRSYLEVNCKLLCLSYLVTK
;
A
#
# COMPACT_ATOMS: atom_id res chain seq x y z
N MET A 1 -21.12 -5.86 -27.25
CA MET A 1 -19.96 -4.97 -27.48
C MET A 1 -19.57 -4.45 -26.12
N ASP A 2 -18.42 -4.87 -25.61
CA ASP A 2 -17.91 -4.35 -24.34
C ASP A 2 -17.58 -2.86 -24.52
N ALA A 3 -17.85 -2.05 -23.49
CA ALA A 3 -17.50 -0.64 -23.50
C ALA A 3 -15.98 -0.48 -23.73
N PRO A 4 -15.54 0.52 -24.51
CA PRO A 4 -14.12 0.74 -24.73
C PRO A 4 -13.42 1.00 -23.39
N ASP A 5 -12.30 0.29 -23.18
CA ASP A 5 -11.51 0.38 -21.96
C ASP A 5 -10.91 1.78 -21.83
N ILE A 6 -11.07 2.41 -20.67
CA ILE A 6 -10.55 3.75 -20.41
C ILE A 6 -9.03 3.66 -20.30
N VAL A 7 -8.34 4.58 -20.96
CA VAL A 7 -6.89 4.69 -20.95
C VAL A 7 -6.46 5.89 -20.11
N HIS A 8 -5.58 5.64 -19.15
CA HIS A 8 -5.09 6.63 -18.18
C HIS A 8 -3.71 7.14 -18.57
N VAL A 9 -3.50 8.46 -18.47
CA VAL A 9 -2.16 9.06 -18.50
C VAL A 9 -1.75 9.35 -17.06
N ALA A 10 -0.58 8.85 -16.67
CA ALA A 10 -0.01 9.05 -15.35
C ALA A 10 1.38 9.69 -15.43
N ILE A 11 1.78 10.38 -14.37
CA ILE A 11 3.10 11.01 -14.24
C ILE A 11 3.79 10.48 -12.98
N ALA A 12 5.07 10.15 -13.08
CA ALA A 12 5.90 9.73 -11.95
C ALA A 12 6.63 10.92 -11.29
N PRO A 13 6.59 11.07 -9.96
CA PRO A 13 7.44 12.01 -9.24
C PRO A 13 8.86 11.46 -9.00
N PRO A 14 9.84 12.31 -8.65
CA PRO A 14 9.72 13.74 -8.29
C PRO A 14 9.67 14.67 -9.51
N ILE A 15 8.80 15.67 -9.44
CA ILE A 15 8.71 16.74 -10.42
C ILE A 15 9.25 18.00 -9.76
N LYS A 16 10.34 18.56 -10.28
CA LYS A 16 10.76 19.92 -9.90
C LYS A 16 9.75 20.88 -10.51
N SER A 17 8.80 21.32 -9.70
CA SER A 17 7.68 22.13 -10.14
C SER A 17 8.12 23.60 -10.24
N GLU A 18 8.47 24.03 -11.44
CA GLU A 18 8.64 25.44 -11.79
C GLU A 18 7.29 26.00 -12.26
N ALA A 19 6.99 27.28 -11.98
CA ALA A 19 5.69 27.86 -12.31
C ALA A 19 5.34 27.73 -13.81
N ASN A 20 6.33 27.92 -14.68
CA ASN A 20 6.19 27.77 -16.14
C ASN A 20 5.84 26.31 -16.54
N LEU A 21 6.41 25.31 -15.85
CA LEU A 21 6.09 23.91 -16.11
C LEU A 21 4.63 23.59 -15.76
N ILE A 22 4.10 24.14 -14.66
CA ILE A 22 2.70 23.92 -14.27
C ILE A 22 1.74 24.43 -15.35
N GLU A 23 1.98 25.62 -15.89
CA GLU A 23 1.15 26.22 -16.95
C GLU A 23 1.19 25.40 -18.25
N GLN A 24 2.38 24.94 -18.65
CA GLN A 24 2.53 24.09 -19.83
C GLN A 24 1.82 22.75 -19.66
N VAL A 25 1.95 22.12 -18.48
CA VAL A 25 1.25 20.87 -18.18
C VAL A 25 -0.26 21.06 -18.16
N ALA A 26 -0.75 22.12 -17.51
CA ALA A 26 -2.17 22.44 -17.41
C ALA A 26 -2.79 22.57 -18.81
N THR A 27 -2.07 23.21 -19.72
CA THR A 27 -2.45 23.33 -21.14
C THR A 27 -2.50 21.96 -21.82
N VAL A 28 -1.49 21.10 -21.61
CA VAL A 28 -1.42 19.77 -22.23
C VAL A 28 -2.55 18.85 -21.76
N ILE A 29 -2.84 18.82 -20.47
CA ILE A 29 -3.88 17.95 -19.88
C ILE A 29 -5.26 18.58 -19.85
N ASN A 30 -5.40 19.82 -20.33
CA ASN A 30 -6.64 20.61 -20.33
C ASN A 30 -7.29 20.71 -18.93
N LYS A 31 -6.50 21.07 -17.93
CA LYS A 31 -6.94 21.32 -16.55
C LYS A 31 -6.54 22.72 -16.13
N ASP A 32 -7.15 23.21 -15.05
CA ASP A 32 -6.73 24.49 -14.48
C ASP A 32 -5.37 24.36 -13.78
N ILE A 33 -4.71 25.51 -13.59
CA ILE A 33 -3.37 25.59 -12.99
C ILE A 33 -3.37 25.08 -11.55
N TYR A 34 -4.45 25.31 -10.78
CA TYR A 34 -4.53 24.91 -9.38
C TYR A 34 -4.69 23.39 -9.24
N GLU A 35 -5.59 22.78 -10.02
CA GLU A 35 -5.73 21.32 -10.09
C GLU A 35 -4.42 20.67 -10.57
N THR A 36 -3.80 21.23 -11.61
CA THR A 36 -2.51 20.74 -12.13
C THR A 36 -1.42 20.80 -11.06
N ARG A 37 -1.33 21.91 -10.33
CA ARG A 37 -0.38 22.05 -9.22
C ARG A 37 -0.60 20.97 -8.17
N LEU A 38 -1.85 20.67 -7.82
CA LEU A 38 -2.17 19.61 -6.86
C LEU A 38 -1.78 18.22 -7.40
N LEU A 39 -2.02 17.95 -8.68
CA LEU A 39 -1.64 16.69 -9.35
C LEU A 39 -0.12 16.49 -9.40
N LEU A 40 0.63 17.55 -9.65
CA LEU A 40 2.10 17.51 -9.68
C LEU A 40 2.71 17.52 -8.27
N THR A 41 1.91 17.82 -7.25
CA THR A 41 2.32 17.78 -5.84
C THR A 41 2.17 16.36 -5.30
N GLY A 42 3.28 15.66 -5.09
CA GLY A 42 3.24 14.35 -4.46
C GLY A 42 4.53 13.56 -4.61
N LYS A 43 4.58 12.45 -3.88
CA LYS A 43 5.69 11.49 -3.94
C LYS A 43 5.32 10.20 -4.67
N LEU A 44 4.05 9.96 -4.97
CA LEU A 44 3.59 8.80 -5.74
C LEU A 44 3.21 9.17 -7.17
N PRO A 45 3.33 8.23 -8.13
CA PRO A 45 2.75 8.42 -9.45
C PRO A 45 1.24 8.67 -9.37
N ARG A 46 0.73 9.57 -10.20
CA ARG A 46 -0.68 9.96 -10.21
C ARG A 46 -1.21 9.95 -11.62
N ILE A 47 -2.47 9.51 -11.76
CA ILE A 47 -3.24 9.67 -13.00
C ILE A 47 -3.62 11.14 -13.12
N VAL A 48 -3.32 11.74 -14.27
CA VAL A 48 -3.56 13.17 -14.54
C VAL A 48 -4.62 13.40 -15.60
N ALA A 49 -4.90 12.40 -16.45
CA ALA A 49 -5.92 12.48 -17.49
C ALA A 49 -6.44 11.09 -17.90
N HIS A 50 -7.62 11.08 -18.51
CA HIS A 50 -8.35 9.88 -18.95
C HIS A 50 -8.78 10.05 -20.41
N TYR A 51 -8.64 9.00 -21.22
CA TYR A 51 -8.98 8.99 -22.64
C TYR A 51 -9.72 7.71 -23.02
N GLN A 52 -10.51 7.78 -24.09
CA GLN A 52 -11.28 6.64 -24.60
C GLN A 52 -10.48 5.73 -25.55
N ASN A 53 -9.27 6.17 -25.96
CA ASN A 53 -8.42 5.41 -26.86
C ASN A 53 -6.94 5.60 -26.50
N MET A 54 -6.14 4.61 -26.91
CA MET A 54 -4.70 4.56 -26.62
C MET A 54 -3.92 5.68 -27.32
N GLU A 55 -4.26 5.97 -28.58
CA GLU A 55 -3.53 6.94 -29.40
C GLU A 55 -3.56 8.36 -28.80
N SER A 56 -4.72 8.83 -28.35
CA SER A 56 -4.88 10.10 -27.66
C SER A 56 -4.09 10.13 -26.36
N ALA A 57 -4.15 9.07 -25.55
CA ALA A 57 -3.41 8.98 -24.30
C ALA A 57 -1.88 9.01 -24.54
N GLU A 58 -1.39 8.27 -25.53
CA GLU A 58 0.02 8.24 -25.91
C GLU A 58 0.51 9.56 -26.48
N SER A 59 -0.32 10.26 -27.25
CA SER A 59 -0.02 11.61 -27.76
C SER A 59 0.19 12.59 -26.61
N ILE A 60 -0.68 12.54 -25.59
CA ILE A 60 -0.58 13.39 -24.42
C ILE A 60 0.62 12.99 -23.54
N ALA A 61 0.85 11.70 -23.32
CA ALA A 61 2.02 11.22 -22.59
C ALA A 61 3.34 11.64 -23.28
N ARG A 62 3.40 11.64 -24.62
CA ARG A 62 4.55 12.16 -25.38
C ARG A 62 4.76 13.65 -25.14
N LYS A 63 3.71 14.47 -25.24
CA LYS A 63 3.80 15.91 -24.95
C LYS A 63 4.32 16.16 -23.53
N LEU A 64 3.85 15.40 -22.54
CA LEU A 64 4.35 15.51 -21.16
C LEU A 64 5.84 15.10 -21.04
N LYS A 65 6.27 14.05 -21.76
CA LYS A 65 7.68 13.66 -21.84
C LYS A 65 8.56 14.73 -22.48
N ASP A 66 8.07 15.41 -23.52
CA ASP A 66 8.77 16.51 -24.18
C ASP A 66 8.96 17.71 -23.23
N LEU A 67 8.08 17.85 -22.23
CA LEU A 67 8.21 18.80 -21.12
C LEU A 67 9.15 18.32 -20.00
N GLY A 68 9.82 17.18 -20.18
CA GLY A 68 10.75 16.60 -19.20
C GLY A 68 10.06 15.80 -18.08
N LEU A 69 8.77 15.47 -18.21
CA LEU A 69 8.04 14.70 -17.20
C LEU A 69 8.05 13.20 -17.53
N PRO A 70 8.34 12.32 -16.56
CA PRO A 70 8.24 10.88 -16.78
C PRO A 70 6.77 10.46 -16.78
N ALA A 71 6.11 10.64 -17.93
CA ALA A 71 4.72 10.26 -18.17
C ALA A 71 4.62 8.86 -18.78
N PHE A 72 3.55 8.15 -18.47
CA PHE A 72 3.25 6.84 -19.03
C PHE A 72 1.75 6.61 -19.15
N VAL A 73 1.38 5.60 -19.92
CA VAL A 73 -0.01 5.24 -20.21
C VAL A 73 -0.30 3.87 -19.61
N CYS A 74 -1.52 3.67 -19.09
CA CYS A 74 -1.99 2.37 -18.61
C CYS A 74 -3.50 2.25 -18.80
N ARG A 75 -3.99 1.02 -18.95
CA ARG A 75 -5.43 0.78 -19.09
C ARG A 75 -6.13 0.71 -17.74
N ASP A 76 -7.39 1.12 -17.67
CA ASP A 76 -8.21 0.98 -16.47
C ASP A 76 -8.39 -0.49 -16.08
N SER A 77 -8.56 -1.37 -17.07
CA SER A 77 -8.59 -2.82 -16.85
C SER A 77 -7.31 -3.35 -16.20
N GLU A 78 -6.13 -2.89 -16.61
CA GLU A 78 -4.84 -3.29 -16.02
C GLU A 78 -4.74 -2.87 -14.55
N LEU A 79 -5.24 -1.68 -14.22
CA LEU A 79 -5.26 -1.18 -12.84
C LEU A 79 -6.27 -1.92 -11.96
N ARG A 80 -7.48 -2.17 -12.48
CA ARG A 80 -8.59 -2.78 -11.72
C ARG A 80 -8.58 -4.30 -11.69
N LYS A 81 -7.82 -4.95 -12.57
CA LYS A 81 -7.71 -6.41 -12.62
C LYS A 81 -7.34 -6.95 -11.24
N PRO A 82 -8.15 -7.85 -10.66
CA PRO A 82 -7.79 -8.50 -9.41
C PRO A 82 -6.48 -9.25 -9.59
N THR A 83 -5.49 -8.91 -8.77
CA THR A 83 -4.20 -9.56 -8.85
C THR A 83 -4.27 -10.92 -8.16
N GLN A 84 -3.76 -11.98 -8.80
CA GLN A 84 -3.62 -13.27 -8.14
C GLN A 84 -2.43 -13.20 -7.18
N ILE A 85 -2.70 -13.09 -5.89
CA ILE A 85 -1.67 -12.82 -4.88
C ILE A 85 -1.16 -14.14 -4.28
N PHE A 86 0.12 -14.45 -4.48
CA PHE A 86 0.81 -15.43 -3.65
C PHE A 86 1.24 -14.76 -2.34
N ARG A 87 0.55 -15.06 -1.24
CA ARG A 87 0.87 -14.52 0.08
C ARG A 87 1.84 -15.45 0.81
N ALA A 88 3.04 -14.97 1.07
CA ALA A 88 4.02 -15.70 1.85
C ALA A 88 3.57 -15.74 3.32
N HIS A 89 3.55 -16.94 3.89
CA HIS A 89 3.41 -17.20 5.31
C HIS A 89 4.76 -17.51 5.97
N THR A 90 5.71 -18.11 5.24
CA THR A 90 7.09 -18.29 5.69
C THR A 90 8.04 -18.20 4.49
N MET A 91 9.35 -18.19 4.75
CA MET A 91 10.36 -18.20 3.70
C MET A 91 11.66 -18.85 4.14
N GLU A 92 12.47 -19.19 3.15
CA GLU A 92 13.82 -19.73 3.32
C GLU A 92 14.77 -19.03 2.34
N PHE A 93 15.92 -18.58 2.84
CA PHE A 93 16.99 -18.03 2.02
C PHE A 93 17.95 -19.15 1.62
N LYS A 94 18.10 -19.43 0.33
CA LYS A 94 18.98 -20.49 -0.20
C LYS A 94 19.96 -19.91 -1.22
N GLY A 95 21.16 -19.55 -0.77
CA GLY A 95 22.19 -18.99 -1.65
C GLY A 95 21.66 -17.78 -2.43
N ASN A 96 21.48 -17.94 -3.74
CA ASN A 96 21.01 -16.91 -4.67
C ASN A 96 19.51 -17.00 -4.98
N GLU A 97 18.71 -17.67 -4.16
CA GLU A 97 17.25 -17.69 -4.31
C GLU A 97 16.55 -17.55 -2.95
N VAL A 98 15.30 -17.11 -3.00
CA VAL A 98 14.40 -17.13 -1.85
C VAL A 98 13.21 -18.01 -2.18
N ILE A 99 12.94 -18.97 -1.29
CA ILE A 99 11.77 -19.84 -1.38
C ILE A 99 10.71 -19.28 -0.43
N PHE A 100 9.62 -18.79 -1.00
CA PHE A 100 8.45 -18.34 -0.25
C PHE A 100 7.46 -19.49 -0.15
N LYS A 101 6.84 -19.68 1.01
CA LYS A 101 5.77 -20.67 1.20
C LYS A 101 4.51 -19.98 1.68
N ASP A 102 3.37 -20.30 1.07
CA ASP A 102 2.08 -19.84 1.56
C ASP A 102 1.59 -20.68 2.76
N ASN A 103 0.41 -20.35 3.29
CA ASN A 103 -0.17 -21.10 4.42
C ASN A 103 -0.62 -22.53 4.04
N GLY A 104 -0.80 -22.80 2.74
CA GLY A 104 -1.09 -24.14 2.21
C GLY A 104 0.16 -24.98 1.95
N GLY A 105 1.35 -24.42 2.14
CA GLY A 105 2.62 -25.07 1.86
C GLY A 105 3.05 -25.01 0.39
N HIS A 106 2.31 -24.32 -0.48
CA HIS A 106 2.75 -24.10 -1.86
C HIS A 106 4.00 -23.23 -1.88
N GLU A 107 4.93 -23.54 -2.78
CA GLU A 107 6.19 -22.84 -2.88
C GLU A 107 6.22 -21.90 -4.10
N ARG A 108 6.82 -20.73 -3.90
CA ARG A 108 7.24 -19.84 -4.97
C ARG A 108 8.72 -19.55 -4.79
N LYS A 109 9.52 -19.98 -5.75
CA LYS A 109 10.96 -19.71 -5.77
C LYS A 109 11.20 -18.49 -6.63
N ILE A 110 12.05 -17.59 -6.15
CA ILE A 110 12.46 -16.41 -6.90
C ILE A 110 13.97 -16.32 -6.84
N ALA A 111 14.59 -16.31 -8.02
CA ALA A 111 16.03 -16.16 -8.14
C ALA A 111 16.44 -14.72 -7.84
N ALA A 112 17.67 -14.56 -7.34
CA ALA A 112 18.23 -13.28 -6.93
C ALA A 112 18.13 -12.24 -8.04
N THR A 113 18.21 -12.61 -9.32
CA THR A 113 18.21 -11.70 -10.48
C THR A 113 16.84 -11.30 -11.00
N GLU A 114 15.78 -11.99 -10.60
CA GLU A 114 14.43 -11.83 -11.15
C GLU A 114 13.72 -10.61 -10.57
N VAL A 115 13.90 -10.36 -9.27
CA VAL A 115 13.27 -9.22 -8.59
C VAL A 115 13.89 -7.91 -9.07
N PHE A 116 13.08 -6.98 -9.55
CA PHE A 116 13.54 -5.64 -9.93
C PHE A 116 13.00 -4.53 -9.02
N LEU A 117 11.94 -4.82 -8.26
CA LEU A 117 11.28 -3.85 -7.40
C LEU A 117 10.69 -4.53 -6.15
N ILE A 118 10.94 -3.91 -5.00
CA ILE A 118 10.35 -4.26 -3.71
C ILE A 118 9.62 -3.01 -3.20
N ILE A 119 8.29 -3.08 -3.07
CA ILE A 119 7.47 -2.00 -2.53
C ILE A 119 7.13 -2.32 -1.07
N LYS A 120 7.47 -1.44 -0.13
CA LYS A 120 7.01 -1.45 1.26
C LYS A 120 5.87 -0.43 1.43
N GLY A 121 4.76 -0.86 2.04
CA GLY A 121 3.66 0.02 2.38
C GLY A 121 3.03 -0.30 3.72
N ARG A 122 1.99 0.47 4.08
CA ARG A 122 1.19 0.26 5.28
C ARG A 122 -0.30 0.29 4.95
N ILE A 123 -1.08 -0.52 5.64
CA ILE A 123 -2.54 -0.62 5.52
C ILE A 123 -3.14 -0.35 6.90
N ASN A 124 -4.20 0.45 6.94
CA ASN A 124 -4.98 0.64 8.16
C ASN A 124 -6.12 -0.39 8.16
N ILE A 125 -6.03 -1.34 9.07
CA ILE A 125 -7.07 -2.32 9.39
C ILE A 125 -7.95 -1.68 10.45
N GLN A 126 -9.22 -1.43 10.15
CA GLN A 126 -10.17 -1.12 11.22
C GLN A 126 -10.61 -2.43 11.85
N ALA A 127 -10.30 -2.61 13.13
CA ALA A 127 -10.94 -3.61 13.97
C ALA A 127 -12.08 -2.92 14.72
N GLU A 128 -13.31 -3.41 14.52
CA GLU A 128 -14.37 -3.14 15.49
C GLU A 128 -14.02 -3.88 16.77
N THR A 129 -13.37 -3.18 17.69
CA THR A 129 -13.12 -3.69 19.03
C THR A 129 -14.31 -3.35 19.91
N GLU A 130 -15.13 -4.35 20.23
CA GLU A 130 -16.06 -4.24 21.35
C GLU A 130 -15.26 -4.23 22.66
N ILE A 131 -14.98 -3.04 23.20
CA ILE A 131 -14.37 -2.91 24.52
C ILE A 131 -15.51 -2.92 25.54
N THR A 132 -15.59 -3.99 26.34
CA THR A 132 -16.51 -4.02 27.47
C THR A 132 -15.82 -3.38 28.67
N GLU A 133 -16.05 -2.10 28.92
CA GLU A 133 -15.61 -1.47 30.16
C GLU A 133 -16.61 -1.80 31.29
N THR A 134 -16.11 -2.41 32.36
CA THR A 134 -16.90 -2.61 33.57
C THR A 134 -16.69 -1.41 34.49
N LYS A 135 -17.67 -0.51 34.56
CA LYS A 135 -17.62 0.62 35.50
C LYS A 135 -18.48 0.32 36.74
N ILE A 136 -17.86 0.48 37.91
CA ILE A 136 -18.55 0.40 39.19
C ILE A 136 -19.05 1.81 39.52
N ARG A 137 -20.37 2.04 39.47
CA ARG A 137 -20.95 3.31 39.90
C ARG A 137 -21.36 3.22 41.37
N TRP A 138 -20.83 4.14 42.18
CA TRP A 138 -21.20 4.32 43.58
C TRP A 138 -22.36 5.32 43.65
N GLY A 139 -23.57 4.86 43.95
CA GLY A 139 -24.72 5.74 44.13
C GLY A 139 -24.83 6.21 45.57
N ALA A 140 -24.50 7.48 45.84
CA ALA A 140 -24.63 8.06 47.18
C ALA A 140 -26.09 8.11 47.69
N THR A 141 -27.08 8.09 46.79
CA THR A 141 -28.50 8.29 47.11
C THR A 141 -29.23 7.04 47.64
N LEU A 142 -28.59 5.86 47.64
CA LEU A 142 -29.22 4.59 48.07
C LEU A 142 -28.74 4.10 49.46
N MET A 143 -27.92 4.89 50.16
CA MET A 143 -27.39 4.53 51.49
C MET A 143 -28.42 4.53 52.63
N LEU A 144 -29.65 5.02 52.43
CA LEU A 144 -30.60 5.26 53.52
C LEU A 144 -31.67 4.19 53.73
N MET A 145 -31.70 3.07 52.98
CA MET A 145 -32.86 2.16 53.03
C MET A 145 -32.56 0.68 53.37
N ALA A 146 -31.33 0.27 53.66
CA ALA A 146 -31.08 -1.10 54.12
C ALA A 146 -29.81 -1.21 54.99
N SER A 147 -30.00 -1.24 56.31
CA SER A 147 -29.14 -1.93 57.29
C SER A 147 -27.62 -2.01 57.02
N GLY A 148 -26.95 -0.90 56.67
CA GLY A 148 -25.49 -0.77 56.72
C GLY A 148 -24.65 -1.56 55.70
N ILE A 149 -25.22 -2.23 54.69
CA ILE A 149 -24.43 -2.97 53.69
C ILE A 149 -24.41 -2.19 52.37
N PRO A 150 -23.23 -1.78 51.85
CA PRO A 150 -23.15 -1.01 50.61
C PRO A 150 -23.61 -1.85 49.41
N TYR A 151 -24.68 -1.40 48.75
CA TYR A 151 -25.16 -2.01 47.51
C TYR A 151 -24.29 -1.55 46.34
N ILE A 152 -23.39 -2.42 45.88
CA ILE A 152 -22.52 -2.16 44.72
C ILE A 152 -23.25 -2.63 43.46
N ARG A 153 -23.62 -1.70 42.58
CA ARG A 153 -24.19 -2.03 41.26
C ARG A 153 -23.10 -1.99 40.20
N THR A 154 -22.68 -3.17 39.75
CA THR A 154 -21.77 -3.31 38.62
C THR A 154 -22.54 -3.06 37.32
N VAL A 155 -22.20 -2.01 36.57
CA VAL A 155 -22.79 -1.73 35.27
C VAL A 155 -21.75 -2.08 34.20
N LYS A 156 -22.08 -3.04 33.34
CA LYS A 156 -21.30 -3.33 32.13
C LYS A 156 -21.69 -2.31 31.07
N GLU A 157 -20.81 -1.37 30.78
CA GLU A 157 -21.02 -0.37 29.73
C GLU A 157 -20.31 -0.89 28.47
N LYS A 158 -21.09 -1.22 27.44
CA LYS A 158 -20.54 -1.66 26.16
C LYS A 158 -20.11 -0.41 25.39
N ILE A 159 -18.82 -0.11 25.38
CA ILE A 159 -18.26 1.00 24.62
C ILE A 159 -17.74 0.41 23.30
N SER A 160 -18.38 0.74 22.19
CA SER A 160 -17.85 0.43 20.87
C SER A 160 -16.65 1.33 20.58
N GLY A 161 -15.44 0.80 20.79
CA GLY A 161 -14.19 1.48 20.44
C GLY A 161 -13.75 1.08 19.05
N ARG A 162 -13.64 2.03 18.13
CA ARG A 162 -12.94 1.80 16.86
C ARG A 162 -11.44 1.80 17.14
N SER A 163 -10.78 0.64 17.09
CA SER A 163 -9.31 0.60 17.10
C SER A 163 -8.81 0.43 15.66
N GLY A 164 -8.02 1.41 15.20
CA GLY A 164 -7.27 1.28 13.97
C GLY A 164 -5.96 0.54 14.24
N GLN A 165 -5.78 -0.63 13.64
CA GLN A 165 -4.50 -1.32 13.61
C GLN A 165 -3.79 -1.00 12.30
N THR A 166 -2.52 -0.63 12.34
CA THR A 166 -1.70 -0.49 11.13
C THR A 166 -0.91 -1.78 10.91
N GLU A 167 -0.97 -2.32 9.69
CA GLU A 167 -0.17 -3.46 9.25
C GLU A 167 0.77 -3.01 8.11
N TYR A 168 2.06 -3.36 8.20
CA TYR A 168 2.99 -3.20 7.08
C TYR A 168 2.87 -4.36 6.10
N PHE A 169 3.11 -4.08 4.82
CA PHE A 169 3.25 -5.10 3.79
C PHE A 169 4.46 -4.82 2.91
N ALA A 170 4.91 -5.87 2.23
CA ALA A 170 5.86 -5.76 1.14
C ALA A 170 5.40 -6.59 -0.07
N ARG A 171 5.65 -6.05 -1.27
CA ARG A 171 5.38 -6.73 -2.54
C ARG A 171 6.64 -6.78 -3.39
N LEU A 172 6.90 -7.96 -3.93
CA LEU A 172 8.02 -8.23 -4.82
C LEU A 172 7.49 -8.32 -6.25
N TYR A 173 8.18 -7.66 -7.17
CA TYR A 173 7.88 -7.65 -8.59
C TYR A 173 9.07 -8.18 -9.39
N VAL A 174 8.79 -9.06 -10.34
CA VAL A 174 9.75 -9.63 -11.29
C VAL A 174 9.63 -8.94 -12.65
N LYS A 175 10.73 -8.87 -13.41
CA LYS A 175 10.81 -8.03 -14.63
C LYS A 175 9.78 -8.42 -15.70
N GLU A 176 9.42 -9.69 -15.75
CA GLU A 176 8.56 -10.29 -16.76
C GLU A 176 7.07 -9.98 -16.53
N SER A 177 6.71 -9.33 -15.43
CA SER A 177 5.32 -9.08 -15.05
C SER A 177 5.11 -7.75 -14.33
N SER A 178 4.05 -7.04 -14.67
CA SER A 178 3.55 -5.89 -13.91
C SER A 178 2.76 -6.30 -12.65
N GLU A 179 2.42 -7.59 -12.51
CA GLU A 179 1.72 -8.16 -11.37
C GLU A 179 2.71 -8.55 -10.26
N GLN A 180 2.32 -8.39 -8.99
CA GLN A 180 3.17 -8.84 -7.88
C GLN A 180 3.39 -10.35 -7.91
N SER A 181 4.63 -10.76 -7.72
CA SER A 181 4.99 -12.17 -7.62
C SER A 181 4.73 -12.73 -6.22
N VAL A 182 5.02 -11.94 -5.18
CA VAL A 182 4.84 -12.31 -3.77
C VAL A 182 4.38 -11.10 -2.96
N GLU A 183 3.43 -11.33 -2.04
CA GLU A 183 3.05 -10.39 -0.97
C GLU A 183 3.45 -10.96 0.39
N ILE A 184 4.05 -10.11 1.23
CA ILE A 184 4.40 -10.40 2.62
C ILE A 184 3.59 -9.44 3.48
N LEU A 185 2.84 -9.96 4.44
CA LEU A 185 2.05 -9.18 5.38
C LEU A 185 2.66 -9.32 6.78
N GLN A 186 2.92 -8.19 7.44
CA GLN A 186 3.65 -8.15 8.71
C GLN A 186 3.02 -9.06 9.77
N LEU A 187 1.70 -9.08 9.90
CA LEU A 187 0.99 -9.80 10.96
C LEU A 187 0.68 -11.26 10.60
N HIS A 188 0.74 -11.62 9.31
CA HIS A 188 0.43 -12.97 8.82
C HIS A 188 1.66 -13.83 8.52
N MET A 189 2.86 -13.29 8.71
CA MET A 189 4.12 -13.99 8.49
C MET A 189 4.58 -14.73 9.75
N ASN A 190 4.97 -15.98 9.59
CA ASN A 190 5.70 -16.76 10.58
C ASN A 190 7.20 -16.48 10.47
N TYR A 191 7.74 -15.76 11.46
CA TYR A 191 9.15 -15.35 11.48
C TYR A 191 10.12 -16.37 12.08
N SER A 192 9.69 -17.60 12.36
CA SER A 192 10.54 -18.63 13.00
C SER A 192 11.84 -18.92 12.23
N PHE A 193 11.85 -18.69 10.91
CA PHE A 193 13.06 -18.82 10.07
C PHE A 193 14.16 -17.79 10.41
N LEU A 194 13.86 -16.75 11.20
CA LEU A 194 14.88 -15.83 11.73
C LEU A 194 15.71 -16.45 12.87
N GLY A 195 15.25 -17.56 13.47
CA GLY A 195 15.94 -18.26 14.55
C GLY A 195 16.30 -17.32 15.71
N ALA A 196 17.56 -17.35 16.14
CA ALA A 196 18.05 -16.50 17.23
C ALA A 196 17.97 -14.98 16.95
N LYS A 197 17.79 -14.56 15.70
CA LYS A 197 17.60 -13.14 15.34
C LYS A 197 16.13 -12.70 15.41
N MET A 198 15.20 -13.60 15.75
CA MET A 198 13.79 -13.26 15.91
C MET A 198 13.60 -12.35 17.12
N ALA A 199 13.03 -11.17 16.88
CA ALA A 199 12.64 -10.22 17.90
C ALA A 199 11.21 -10.48 18.41
N PRO A 200 10.84 -9.99 19.62
CA PRO A 200 9.46 -10.06 20.12
C PRO A 200 8.46 -9.25 19.28
N SER A 201 8.92 -8.21 18.56
CA SER A 201 8.06 -7.32 17.77
C SER A 201 7.97 -7.78 16.32
N SER A 202 6.75 -7.95 15.82
CA SER A 202 6.51 -8.27 14.41
C SER A 202 6.97 -7.16 13.45
N VAL A 203 6.97 -5.90 13.90
CA VAL A 203 7.52 -4.78 13.11
C VAL A 203 9.03 -4.94 12.93
N ILE A 204 9.76 -5.23 14.02
CA ILE A 204 11.22 -5.43 13.97
C ILE A 204 11.56 -6.66 13.12
N ASN A 205 10.80 -7.73 13.25
CA ASN A 205 10.98 -8.92 12.42
C ASN A 205 10.73 -8.63 10.94
N PHE A 206 9.67 -7.89 10.62
CA PHE A 206 9.34 -7.49 9.26
C PHE A 206 10.45 -6.62 8.63
N ASP A 207 10.97 -5.63 9.36
CA ASP A 207 12.09 -4.81 8.90
C ASP A 207 13.37 -5.64 8.72
N THR A 208 13.62 -6.62 9.60
CA THR A 208 14.73 -7.58 9.46
C THR A 208 14.59 -8.43 8.20
N VAL A 209 13.37 -8.87 7.87
CA VAL A 209 13.08 -9.59 6.62
C VAL A 209 13.35 -8.71 5.41
N LEU A 210 12.88 -7.45 5.40
CA LEU A 210 13.15 -6.53 4.30
C LEU A 210 14.62 -6.22 4.11
N MET A 211 15.39 -6.08 5.19
CA MET A 211 16.84 -5.93 5.13
C MET A 211 17.48 -7.14 4.43
N LYS A 212 17.15 -8.37 4.84
CA LYS A 212 17.66 -9.59 4.21
C LYS A 212 17.23 -9.72 2.74
N LEU A 213 15.98 -9.38 2.41
CA LEU A 213 15.52 -9.40 1.01
C LEU A 213 16.31 -8.41 0.15
N ARG A 214 16.65 -7.24 0.66
CA ARG A 214 17.50 -6.26 -0.05
C ARG A 214 18.94 -6.74 -0.22
N GLU A 215 19.47 -7.50 0.73
CA GLU A 215 20.78 -8.14 0.61
C GLU A 215 20.79 -9.22 -0.47
N VAL A 216 19.73 -10.04 -0.56
CA VAL A 216 19.62 -11.13 -1.54
C VAL A 216 19.19 -10.65 -2.93
N PHE A 217 18.45 -9.55 -3.02
CA PHE A 217 18.03 -8.91 -4.27
C PHE A 217 18.72 -7.55 -4.47
N PRO A 218 20.06 -7.48 -4.58
CA PRO A 218 20.79 -6.22 -4.56
C PRO A 218 20.48 -5.29 -5.75
N GLN A 219 20.03 -5.84 -6.88
CA GLN A 219 19.63 -5.06 -8.05
C GLN A 219 18.16 -4.57 -7.99
N ALA A 220 17.38 -5.06 -7.02
CA ALA A 220 16.00 -4.63 -6.87
C ALA A 220 15.94 -3.22 -6.27
N THR A 221 15.15 -2.35 -6.88
CA THR A 221 14.86 -1.05 -6.30
C THR A 221 13.95 -1.23 -5.09
N PHE A 222 14.29 -0.60 -3.96
CA PHE A 222 13.45 -0.60 -2.78
C PHE A 222 12.67 0.72 -2.67
N ASP A 223 11.34 0.64 -2.64
CA ASP A 223 10.44 1.79 -2.56
C ASP A 223 9.54 1.70 -1.32
N ASP A 224 9.71 2.64 -0.39
CA ASP A 224 8.92 2.71 0.84
C ASP A 224 8.00 3.93 0.90
N ARG A 225 7.74 4.57 -0.25
CA ARG A 225 6.94 5.80 -0.32
C ARG A 225 5.52 5.55 0.20
N LEU A 226 4.96 4.35 0.00
CA LEU A 226 3.66 3.98 0.55
C LEU A 226 3.65 3.84 2.07
N ALA A 227 4.78 3.45 2.68
CA ALA A 227 4.89 3.34 4.13
C ALA A 227 5.01 4.72 4.81
N LYS A 228 5.59 5.70 4.11
CA LYS A 228 5.84 7.06 4.61
C LYS A 228 4.64 8.01 4.51
N LEU A 229 3.55 7.61 3.86
CA LEU A 229 2.38 8.48 3.68
C LEU A 229 1.62 8.60 4.99
N SER A 230 1.76 9.74 5.66
CA SER A 230 1.29 10.01 7.02
C SER A 230 -0.23 9.98 7.17
N ASN A 231 -0.99 10.40 6.15
CA ASN A 231 -2.45 10.38 6.15
C ASN A 231 -2.93 10.02 4.75
N MET A 232 -3.42 8.80 4.56
CA MET A 232 -4.39 8.58 3.50
C MET A 232 -5.76 8.81 4.13
N ASP A 233 -6.37 9.97 3.86
CA ASP A 233 -7.79 10.23 4.14
C ASP A 233 -8.67 9.40 3.17
N VAL A 234 -8.33 8.14 3.02
CA VAL A 234 -9.07 7.19 2.21
C VAL A 234 -9.97 6.43 3.17
N PRO A 235 -11.29 6.43 2.94
CA PRO A 235 -12.21 5.61 3.71
C PRO A 235 -11.67 4.17 3.81
N PRO A 236 -11.70 3.54 4.99
CA PRO A 236 -11.13 2.20 5.20
C PRO A 236 -11.59 1.18 4.15
N GLU A 237 -12.85 1.26 3.74
CA GLU A 237 -13.49 0.44 2.71
C GLU A 237 -12.83 0.53 1.33
N LYS A 238 -12.22 1.67 1.01
CA LYS A 238 -11.54 1.94 -0.27
C LYS A 238 -10.02 1.84 -0.17
N SER A 239 -9.47 1.72 1.03
CA SER A 239 -8.03 1.73 1.30
C SER A 239 -7.27 0.66 0.50
N ARG A 240 -7.85 -0.55 0.39
CA ARG A 240 -7.23 -1.67 -0.30
C ARG A 240 -7.20 -1.51 -1.82
N SER A 241 -8.31 -1.08 -2.42
CA SER A 241 -8.38 -0.81 -3.87
C SER A 241 -7.45 0.33 -4.25
N TYR A 242 -7.44 1.40 -3.44
CA TYR A 242 -6.52 2.51 -3.62
C TYR A 242 -5.05 2.09 -3.51
N LEU A 243 -4.71 1.25 -2.53
CA LEU A 243 -3.37 0.69 -2.38
C LEU A 243 -2.95 -0.14 -3.60
N GLU A 244 -3.84 -0.99 -4.11
CA GLU A 244 -3.57 -1.82 -5.29
C GLU A 244 -3.23 -0.96 -6.50
N VAL A 245 -4.05 0.06 -6.77
CA VAL A 245 -3.80 1.01 -7.86
C VAL A 245 -2.46 1.71 -7.68
N ASN A 246 -2.13 2.20 -6.48
CA ASN A 246 -0.84 2.85 -6.24
C ASN A 246 0.35 1.91 -6.40
N CYS A 247 0.25 0.65 -5.96
CA CYS A 247 1.31 -0.33 -6.16
C CYS A 247 1.55 -0.60 -7.66
N LYS A 248 0.48 -0.73 -8.44
CA LYS A 248 0.57 -0.91 -9.90
C LYS A 248 1.16 0.32 -10.59
N LEU A 249 0.70 1.52 -10.23
CA LEU A 249 1.26 2.76 -10.76
C LEU A 249 2.75 2.93 -10.42
N LEU A 250 3.17 2.55 -9.21
CA LEU A 250 4.58 2.51 -8.83
C LEU A 250 5.37 1.51 -9.70
N CYS A 251 4.88 0.28 -9.82
CA CYS A 251 5.49 -0.75 -10.65
C CYS A 251 5.68 -0.27 -12.10
N LEU A 252 4.61 0.25 -12.72
CA LEU A 252 4.63 0.80 -14.07
C LEU A 252 5.60 1.97 -14.21
N SER A 253 5.68 2.87 -13.21
CA SER A 253 6.63 3.97 -13.25
C SER A 253 8.09 3.51 -13.27
N TYR A 254 8.43 2.42 -12.59
CA TYR A 254 9.78 1.84 -12.61
C TYR A 254 10.07 1.08 -13.90
N LEU A 255 9.06 0.49 -14.55
CA LEU A 255 9.21 -0.17 -15.85
C LEU A 255 9.46 0.83 -16.98
N VAL A 256 8.98 2.07 -16.86
CA VAL A 256 9.13 3.11 -17.91
C VAL A 256 10.37 3.99 -17.70
N THR A 257 10.95 4.01 -16.50
CA THR A 257 12.10 4.86 -16.15
C THR A 257 13.46 4.14 -16.17
N LYS A 258 13.46 2.81 -16.33
CA LYS A 258 14.67 1.99 -16.54
C LYS A 258 14.82 1.63 -18.00
#